data_AF-A0A7W0WVA0-F1
#
_entry.id   AF-A0A7W0WVA0-F1
#
_cell.length_a   1.000
_cell.length_b   1.000
_cell.length_c   1.000
_cell.angle_alpha   90.00
_cell.angle_beta   90.00
_cell.angle_gamma   90.00
#
_symmetry.space_group_name_H-M   'P 1'
#
loop_
_entity.id
_entity.type
_entity.pdbx_description
1 polymer ?
#
loop_
_entity_poly.entity_id
_entity_poly.type
_entity_poly.pdbx_seq_one_letter_code
_entity_poly.pdbx_strand_id
1 'polypeptide(L)'
;VAASKMLAAPQGTTQVVGTKTLNGWLRFYDQSLDLIDGFKSRGYDVWIITASPNPVVAAVSSMVGVPSDRVIGIRQLLDGDGKLTYSFEGCGPVAAREDSMISYIEGKRCWINKVIYGDTTANAINRRSEQHAFGAGDSDTDIDFMRDAKYKLALNRQKKELMCFAYNNEGGSWLVNPMFIEPKTSPAALPCSTTACKAASGAGQPCRDEAGNIIPDQIDSALP
;
A
#
# COMPACT_ATOMS: atom_id res chain seq x y z
N VAL A 1 -14.60 6.42 19.01
CA VAL A 1 -13.63 6.99 18.05
C VAL A 1 -14.38 7.37 16.77
N ALA A 2 -13.93 8.36 15.98
CA ALA A 2 -14.59 8.76 14.72
C ALA A 2 -14.82 7.58 13.76
N ALA A 3 -13.89 6.63 13.70
CA ALA A 3 -14.00 5.41 12.93
C ALA A 3 -15.24 4.58 13.26
N SER A 4 -15.62 4.43 14.55
CA SER A 4 -16.82 3.69 14.96
C SER A 4 -18.10 4.29 14.37
N LYS A 5 -18.18 5.63 14.30
CA LYS A 5 -19.32 6.32 13.68
C LYS A 5 -19.35 6.09 12.17
N MET A 6 -18.20 6.16 11.51
CA MET A 6 -18.09 5.91 10.07
C MET A 6 -18.39 4.45 9.69
N LEU A 7 -18.05 3.49 10.55
CA LEU A 7 -18.40 2.07 10.35
C LEU A 7 -19.91 1.83 10.46
N ALA A 8 -20.59 2.51 11.39
CA ALA A 8 -22.04 2.43 11.53
C ALA A 8 -22.81 3.22 10.46
N ALA A 9 -22.18 4.20 9.81
CA ALA A 9 -22.82 5.03 8.80
C ALA A 9 -23.18 4.20 7.54
N PRO A 10 -24.33 4.46 6.88
CA PRO A 10 -24.66 3.85 5.59
C PRO A 10 -23.59 4.10 4.53
N GLN A 11 -23.45 3.16 3.61
CA GLN A 11 -22.58 3.33 2.44
C GLN A 11 -23.02 4.55 1.62
N GLY A 12 -22.05 5.33 1.16
CA GLY A 12 -22.29 6.60 0.45
C GLY A 12 -22.51 7.81 1.35
N THR A 13 -22.52 7.66 2.68
CA THR A 13 -22.61 8.80 3.61
C THR A 13 -21.46 9.78 3.37
N THR A 14 -21.74 11.08 3.39
CA THR A 14 -20.72 12.13 3.33
C THR A 14 -20.70 12.95 4.62
N GLN A 15 -19.59 13.65 4.87
CA GLN A 15 -19.43 14.54 6.02
C GLN A 15 -18.65 15.79 5.62
N VAL A 16 -18.83 16.90 6.35
CA VAL A 16 -18.07 18.14 6.15
C VAL A 16 -16.92 18.19 7.15
N VAL A 17 -15.69 18.33 6.64
CA VAL A 17 -14.47 18.54 7.45
C VAL A 17 -13.82 19.84 6.99
N GLY A 18 -13.81 20.84 7.87
CA GLY A 18 -13.42 22.21 7.50
C GLY A 18 -14.34 22.74 6.40
N THR A 19 -13.79 22.98 5.21
CA THR A 19 -14.51 23.48 4.02
C THR A 19 -14.73 22.42 2.94
N LYS A 20 -14.43 21.14 3.23
CA LYS A 20 -14.50 20.05 2.24
C LYS A 20 -15.56 19.03 2.62
N THR A 21 -16.35 18.60 1.64
CA THR A 21 -17.20 17.43 1.75
C THR A 21 -16.38 16.18 1.45
N LEU A 22 -16.28 15.29 2.43
CA LEU A 22 -15.48 14.07 2.39
C LEU A 22 -16.35 12.83 2.62
N ASN A 23 -15.75 11.66 2.40
CA ASN A 23 -16.38 10.39 2.69
C ASN A 23 -16.70 10.26 4.19
N GLY A 24 -17.95 9.93 4.51
CA GLY A 24 -18.47 9.83 5.87
C GLY A 24 -18.68 8.39 6.36
N TRP A 25 -18.27 7.39 5.57
CA TRP A 25 -18.41 5.97 5.90
C TRP A 25 -17.07 5.23 5.79
N LEU A 26 -17.00 4.05 6.42
CA LEU A 26 -15.85 3.16 6.39
C LEU A 26 -16.36 1.72 6.38
N ARG A 27 -15.69 0.81 5.68
CA ARG A 27 -15.89 -0.64 5.81
C ARG A 27 -14.54 -1.34 5.88
N PHE A 28 -14.47 -2.39 6.70
CA PHE A 28 -13.44 -3.40 6.57
C PHE A 28 -13.97 -4.49 5.64
N TYR A 29 -13.11 -5.05 4.80
CA TYR A 29 -13.46 -6.25 4.06
C TYR A 29 -13.33 -7.44 5.00
N ASP A 30 -14.43 -8.17 5.20
CA ASP A 30 -14.44 -9.35 6.07
C ASP A 30 -13.40 -10.39 5.63
N GLN A 31 -13.17 -10.49 4.32
CA GLN A 31 -12.15 -11.37 3.73
C GLN A 31 -10.73 -10.93 4.09
N SER A 32 -10.48 -9.61 4.21
CA SER A 32 -9.19 -9.12 4.69
C SER A 32 -9.01 -9.37 6.18
N LEU A 33 -10.08 -9.29 6.99
CA LEU A 33 -10.02 -9.65 8.41
C LEU A 33 -9.73 -11.15 8.58
N ASP A 34 -10.42 -12.01 7.82
CA ASP A 34 -10.18 -13.46 7.82
C ASP A 34 -8.75 -13.80 7.37
N LEU A 35 -8.22 -13.10 6.37
CA LEU A 35 -6.83 -13.27 5.93
C LEU A 35 -5.83 -12.89 7.04
N ILE A 36 -6.03 -11.76 7.72
CA ILE A 36 -5.18 -11.32 8.83
C ILE A 36 -5.22 -12.37 9.97
N ASP A 37 -6.41 -12.82 10.36
CA ASP A 37 -6.57 -13.82 11.42
C ASP A 37 -5.99 -15.18 11.00
N GLY A 38 -6.13 -15.55 9.73
CA GLY A 38 -5.53 -16.73 9.13
C GLY A 38 -4.01 -16.72 9.21
N PHE A 39 -3.36 -15.58 8.93
CA PHE A 39 -1.91 -15.43 9.08
C PHE A 39 -1.49 -15.46 10.55
N LYS A 40 -2.15 -14.70 11.42
CA LYS A 40 -1.82 -14.63 12.85
C LYS A 40 -1.95 -15.99 13.54
N SER A 41 -3.01 -16.74 13.26
CA SER A 41 -3.23 -18.09 13.83
C SER A 41 -2.15 -19.10 13.43
N ARG A 42 -1.40 -18.82 12.36
CA ARG A 42 -0.26 -19.62 11.89
C ARG A 42 1.09 -19.07 12.34
N GLY A 43 1.10 -18.08 13.24
CA GLY A 43 2.33 -17.52 13.81
C GLY A 43 3.02 -16.47 12.94
N TYR A 44 2.37 -15.98 11.88
CA TYR A 44 2.93 -14.88 11.09
C TYR A 44 2.81 -13.55 11.84
N ASP A 45 3.86 -12.75 11.70
CA ASP A 45 3.86 -11.37 12.14
C ASP A 45 3.20 -10.47 11.07
N VAL A 46 2.02 -9.94 11.37
CA VAL A 46 1.21 -9.13 10.44
C VAL A 46 1.39 -7.64 10.72
N TRP A 47 1.75 -6.89 9.68
CA TRP A 47 2.00 -5.45 9.70
C TRP A 47 1.08 -4.71 8.73
N ILE A 48 0.80 -3.44 9.02
CA ILE A 48 0.12 -2.51 8.11
C ILE A 48 1.15 -1.49 7.60
N ILE A 49 1.32 -1.39 6.28
CA ILE A 49 2.10 -0.34 5.61
C ILE A 49 1.17 0.57 4.80
N THR A 50 1.23 1.88 5.04
CA THR A 50 0.25 2.83 4.48
C THR A 50 0.89 4.16 4.12
N ALA A 51 0.39 4.81 3.06
CA ALA A 51 0.75 6.19 2.71
C ALA A 51 -0.09 7.23 3.49
N SER A 52 -0.79 6.81 4.54
CA SER A 52 -1.55 7.70 5.43
C SER A 52 -0.73 8.09 6.68
N PRO A 53 -1.08 9.17 7.39
CA PRO A 53 -0.44 9.53 8.65
C PRO A 53 -0.49 8.37 9.66
N ASN A 54 0.68 8.02 10.22
CA ASN A 54 0.82 6.91 11.16
C ASN A 54 -0.15 7.02 12.35
N PRO A 55 -0.30 8.19 13.02
CA PRO A 55 -1.20 8.29 14.17
C PRO A 55 -2.67 7.99 13.82
N VAL A 56 -3.09 8.30 12.58
CA VAL A 56 -4.48 8.09 12.13
C VAL A 56 -4.75 6.59 11.95
N VAL A 57 -3.86 5.86 11.28
CA VAL A 57 -4.06 4.42 11.04
C VAL A 57 -3.79 3.60 12.30
N ALA A 58 -2.78 3.97 13.10
CA ALA A 58 -2.51 3.34 14.38
C ALA A 58 -3.73 3.38 15.32
N ALA A 59 -4.46 4.51 15.35
CA ALA A 59 -5.65 4.67 16.18
C ALA A 59 -6.83 3.74 15.82
N VAL A 60 -6.84 3.14 14.63
CA VAL A 60 -7.90 2.22 14.17
C VAL A 60 -7.40 0.80 13.91
N SER A 61 -6.08 0.58 13.87
CA SER A 61 -5.46 -0.72 13.57
C SER A 61 -5.90 -1.86 14.49
N SER A 62 -6.11 -1.58 15.78
CA SER A 62 -6.58 -2.58 16.74
C SER A 62 -7.98 -3.10 16.43
N MET A 63 -8.80 -2.31 15.71
CA MET A 63 -10.14 -2.72 15.28
C MET A 63 -10.09 -3.85 14.23
N VAL A 64 -8.95 -4.03 13.56
CA VAL A 64 -8.70 -5.13 12.60
C VAL A 64 -7.70 -6.15 13.15
N GLY A 65 -7.47 -6.14 14.47
CA GLY A 65 -6.60 -7.11 15.13
C GLY A 65 -5.10 -6.91 14.90
N VAL A 66 -4.65 -5.76 14.38
CA VAL A 66 -3.22 -5.42 14.24
C VAL A 66 -2.85 -4.40 15.34
N PRO A 67 -1.83 -4.67 16.17
CA PRO A 67 -1.43 -3.73 17.21
C PRO A 67 -0.78 -2.47 16.61
N SER A 68 -0.88 -1.34 17.32
CA SER A 68 -0.46 -0.03 16.80
C SER A 68 1.04 0.10 16.53
N ASP A 69 1.87 -0.70 17.20
CA ASP A 69 3.31 -0.80 16.98
C ASP A 69 3.67 -1.57 15.70
N ARG A 70 2.70 -2.28 15.10
CA ARG A 70 2.81 -2.94 13.80
C ARG A 70 2.20 -2.13 12.65
N VAL A 71 2.12 -0.81 12.83
CA VAL A 71 1.69 0.14 11.81
C VAL A 71 2.88 0.98 11.36
N ILE A 72 3.04 1.07 10.04
CA ILE A 72 4.02 1.89 9.36
C ILE A 72 3.26 2.84 8.44
N GLY A 73 3.03 4.07 8.92
CA GLY A 73 2.49 5.17 8.13
C GLY A 73 3.50 6.30 7.92
N ILE A 74 3.02 7.43 7.42
CA ILE A 74 3.79 8.68 7.36
C ILE A 74 4.03 9.17 8.79
N ARG A 75 5.30 9.32 9.19
CA ARG A 75 5.68 9.68 10.56
C ARG A 75 6.04 11.15 10.66
N GLN A 76 5.12 11.96 11.19
CA GLN A 76 5.37 13.36 11.52
C GLN A 76 6.29 13.44 12.75
N LEU A 77 7.27 14.34 12.68
CA LEU A 77 8.04 14.75 13.85
C LEU A 77 7.17 15.57 14.79
N LEU A 78 7.43 15.44 16.08
CA LEU A 78 6.79 16.26 17.11
C LEU A 78 7.62 17.53 17.38
N ASP A 79 6.95 18.61 17.77
CA ASP A 79 7.61 19.78 18.34
C ASP A 79 7.96 19.55 19.82
N GLY A 80 8.55 20.57 20.47
CA GLY A 80 8.93 20.49 21.89
C GLY A 80 7.75 20.29 22.86
N ASP A 81 6.52 20.55 22.42
CA ASP A 81 5.29 20.36 23.19
C ASP A 81 4.61 19.01 22.88
N GLY A 82 5.20 18.18 22.03
CA GLY A 82 4.63 16.90 21.60
C GLY A 82 3.54 17.02 20.53
N LYS A 83 3.41 18.17 19.84
CA LYS A 83 2.42 18.36 18.75
C LYS A 83 3.00 17.92 17.42
N LEU A 84 2.15 17.35 16.57
CA LEU A 84 2.53 16.95 15.21
C LEU A 84 2.96 18.18 14.39
N THR A 85 4.10 18.07 13.71
CA THR A 85 4.61 19.09 12.80
C THR A 85 4.39 18.70 11.34
N TYR A 86 4.79 19.58 10.42
CA TYR A 86 4.80 19.32 8.98
C TYR A 86 6.02 18.53 8.51
N SER A 87 7.04 18.38 9.36
CA SER A 87 8.25 17.65 9.02
C SER A 87 8.13 16.17 9.32
N PHE A 88 8.78 15.34 8.53
CA PHE A 88 8.74 13.89 8.63
C PHE A 88 10.05 13.30 9.11
N GLU A 89 9.96 12.13 9.74
CA GLU A 89 11.12 11.25 9.88
C GLU A 89 11.64 10.82 8.49
N GLY A 90 12.96 10.69 8.36
CA GLY A 90 13.60 10.23 7.13
C GLY A 90 13.75 8.71 7.07
N CYS A 91 14.01 8.20 5.86
CA CYS A 91 14.35 6.80 5.62
C CYS A 91 15.38 6.68 4.50
N GLY A 92 16.30 5.72 4.63
CA GLY A 92 17.32 5.47 3.62
C GLY A 92 18.24 6.69 3.45
N PRO A 93 18.46 7.18 2.22
CA PRO A 93 19.38 8.29 1.98
C PRO A 93 18.81 9.66 2.40
N VAL A 94 17.52 9.73 2.78
CA VAL A 94 16.83 10.98 3.10
C VAL A 94 16.84 11.21 4.61
N ALA A 95 17.40 12.33 5.06
CA ALA A 95 17.41 12.67 6.48
C ALA A 95 16.03 13.14 6.98
N ALA A 96 15.87 13.16 8.31
CA ALA A 96 14.68 13.75 8.91
C ALA A 96 14.58 15.25 8.56
N ARG A 97 13.34 15.75 8.38
CA ARG A 97 13.03 17.13 7.96
C ARG A 97 13.36 17.51 6.51
N GLU A 98 13.84 16.58 5.69
CA GLU A 98 13.95 16.81 4.23
C GLU A 98 12.60 16.64 3.50
N ASP A 99 11.63 16.00 4.16
CA ASP A 99 10.22 15.90 3.76
C ASP A 99 9.97 15.35 2.34
N SER A 100 10.95 14.59 1.81
CA SER A 100 10.93 13.99 0.47
C SER A 100 10.73 12.47 0.45
N MET A 101 10.83 11.80 1.61
CA MET A 101 10.65 10.36 1.77
C MET A 101 9.50 10.04 2.72
N ILE A 102 8.40 9.54 2.17
CA ILE A 102 7.22 9.07 2.91
C ILE A 102 6.92 7.63 2.52
N SER A 103 6.03 6.93 3.23
CA SER A 103 5.62 5.55 2.95
C SER A 103 4.75 5.41 1.66
N TYR A 104 5.33 5.77 0.52
CA TYR A 104 4.72 5.84 -0.81
C TYR A 104 5.70 5.27 -1.85
N ILE A 105 5.26 4.33 -2.70
CA ILE A 105 6.10 3.60 -3.70
C ILE A 105 7.38 3.06 -3.03
N GLU A 106 8.57 3.54 -3.41
CA GLU A 106 9.86 3.05 -2.89
C GLU A 106 10.01 3.33 -1.39
N GLY A 107 9.33 4.35 -0.88
CA GLY A 107 9.34 4.65 0.53
C GLY A 107 8.63 3.60 1.37
N LYS A 108 7.65 2.86 0.83
CA LYS A 108 7.06 1.70 1.55
C LYS A 108 8.11 0.61 1.78
N ARG A 109 8.88 0.27 0.74
CA ARG A 109 10.04 -0.63 0.85
C ARG A 109 11.03 -0.10 1.87
N CYS A 110 11.39 1.17 1.78
CA CYS A 110 12.35 1.79 2.70
C CYS A 110 11.92 1.62 4.15
N TRP A 111 10.68 1.98 4.46
CA TRP A 111 10.17 1.91 5.81
C TRP A 111 10.00 0.49 6.33
N ILE A 112 9.66 -0.48 5.47
CA ILE A 112 9.70 -1.91 5.82
C ILE A 112 11.12 -2.34 6.19
N ASN A 113 12.12 -2.00 5.37
CA ASN A 113 13.53 -2.31 5.63
C ASN A 113 14.02 -1.69 6.94
N LYS A 114 13.65 -0.44 7.22
CA LYS A 114 14.02 0.27 8.45
C LYS A 114 13.35 -0.31 9.70
N VAL A 115 12.03 -0.52 9.66
CA VAL A 115 11.23 -0.83 10.86
C VAL A 115 11.21 -2.33 11.15
N ILE A 116 11.00 -3.16 10.13
CA ILE A 116 10.85 -4.61 10.32
C ILE A 116 12.22 -5.28 10.32
N TYR A 117 13.11 -4.84 9.44
CA TYR A 117 14.42 -5.48 9.25
C TYR A 117 15.59 -4.70 9.87
N GLY A 118 15.33 -3.56 10.49
CA GLY A 118 16.34 -2.80 11.24
C GLY A 118 17.41 -2.10 10.40
N ASP A 119 17.24 -1.97 9.08
CA ASP A 119 18.20 -1.26 8.23
C ASP A 119 18.01 0.25 8.36
N THR A 120 18.86 0.88 9.18
CA THR A 120 18.86 2.34 9.38
C THR A 120 19.86 3.06 8.46
N THR A 121 20.43 2.37 7.48
CA THR A 121 21.44 2.95 6.57
C THR A 121 20.80 3.57 5.34
N ALA A 122 21.60 4.25 4.51
CA ALA A 122 21.18 4.74 3.20
C ALA A 122 20.65 3.62 2.28
N ASN A 123 21.03 2.36 2.52
CA ASN A 123 20.62 1.22 1.71
C ASN A 123 19.21 0.73 2.00
N ALA A 124 18.53 1.26 3.03
CA ALA A 124 17.16 0.85 3.35
C ALA A 124 16.20 1.02 2.16
N ILE A 125 16.48 1.95 1.24
CA ILE A 125 15.67 2.16 0.02
C ILE A 125 15.77 1.00 -0.99
N ASN A 126 16.82 0.18 -0.90
CA ASN A 126 17.11 -0.84 -1.89
C ASN A 126 16.33 -2.12 -1.63
N ARG A 127 16.06 -2.86 -2.70
CA ARG A 127 15.49 -4.21 -2.59
C ARG A 127 16.48 -5.12 -1.88
N ARG A 128 15.97 -5.91 -0.92
CA ARG A 128 16.72 -6.92 -0.18
C ARG A 128 16.50 -8.32 -0.75
N SER A 129 17.43 -9.23 -0.45
CA SER A 129 17.31 -10.66 -0.79
C SER A 129 16.26 -11.37 0.08
N GLU A 130 16.16 -10.96 1.35
CA GLU A 130 15.15 -11.44 2.29
C GLU A 130 13.78 -10.87 1.91
N GLN A 131 12.83 -11.75 1.62
CA GLN A 131 11.47 -11.38 1.22
C GLN A 131 10.53 -11.54 2.40
N HIS A 132 9.59 -10.62 2.56
CA HIS A 132 8.45 -10.89 3.42
C HIS A 132 7.56 -11.94 2.75
N ALA A 133 6.95 -12.81 3.56
CA ALA A 133 6.27 -13.99 3.05
C ALA A 133 5.08 -13.67 2.14
N PHE A 134 4.35 -12.59 2.46
CA PHE A 134 3.13 -12.22 1.77
C PHE A 134 2.90 -10.70 1.78
N GLY A 135 2.53 -10.13 0.65
CA GLY A 135 2.12 -8.72 0.52
C GLY A 135 0.72 -8.60 -0.08
N ALA A 136 -0.08 -7.66 0.41
CA ALA A 136 -1.36 -7.30 -0.19
C ALA A 136 -1.45 -5.79 -0.41
N GLY A 137 -1.93 -5.38 -1.59
CA GLY A 137 -1.98 -3.98 -2.01
C GLY A 137 -3.03 -3.75 -3.08
N ASP A 138 -3.38 -2.48 -3.32
CA ASP A 138 -4.52 -2.10 -4.16
C ASP A 138 -4.20 -0.96 -5.13
N SER A 139 -2.98 -0.42 -5.07
CA SER A 139 -2.57 0.76 -5.83
C SER A 139 -1.17 0.67 -6.41
N ASP A 140 -0.90 1.52 -7.41
CA ASP A 140 0.44 1.71 -7.96
C ASP A 140 1.45 2.12 -6.87
N THR A 141 0.98 2.72 -5.77
CA THR A 141 1.82 3.14 -4.63
C THR A 141 2.32 1.98 -3.78
N ASP A 142 1.78 0.79 -3.99
CA ASP A 142 2.14 -0.45 -3.30
C ASP A 142 3.18 -1.27 -4.05
N ILE A 143 3.47 -0.92 -5.31
CA ILE A 143 4.13 -1.83 -6.23
C ILE A 143 5.49 -2.32 -5.73
N ASP A 144 6.29 -1.43 -5.14
CA ASP A 144 7.65 -1.75 -4.74
C ASP A 144 7.73 -2.78 -3.61
N PHE A 145 6.94 -2.61 -2.54
CA PHE A 145 6.92 -3.62 -1.49
C PHE A 145 6.19 -4.89 -1.95
N MET A 146 5.17 -4.77 -2.80
CA MET A 146 4.50 -5.94 -3.37
C MET A 146 5.48 -6.80 -4.16
N ARG A 147 6.37 -6.21 -4.96
CA ARG A 147 7.42 -6.92 -5.71
C ARG A 147 8.50 -7.51 -4.81
N ASP A 148 8.66 -7.00 -3.60
CA ASP A 148 9.58 -7.56 -2.59
C ASP A 148 8.98 -8.75 -1.83
N ALA A 149 7.66 -8.98 -1.93
CA ALA A 149 7.00 -10.10 -1.28
C ALA A 149 7.25 -11.41 -2.03
N LYS A 150 7.20 -12.54 -1.31
CA LYS A 150 7.19 -13.87 -1.94
C LYS A 150 5.86 -14.14 -2.63
N TYR A 151 4.75 -14.12 -1.89
CA TYR A 151 3.39 -14.24 -2.43
C TYR A 151 2.64 -12.91 -2.35
N LYS A 152 1.74 -12.65 -3.31
CA LYS A 152 1.19 -11.32 -3.53
C LYS A 152 -0.31 -11.39 -3.80
N LEU A 153 -1.08 -10.51 -3.18
CA LEU A 153 -2.50 -10.31 -3.48
C LEU A 153 -2.76 -8.86 -3.92
N ALA A 154 -3.16 -8.69 -5.18
CA ALA A 154 -3.61 -7.42 -5.70
C ALA A 154 -5.14 -7.32 -5.57
N LEU A 155 -5.62 -6.32 -4.82
CA LEU A 155 -7.02 -5.92 -4.86
C LEU A 155 -7.25 -5.00 -6.05
N ASN A 156 -7.96 -5.49 -7.06
CA ASN A 156 -8.10 -4.83 -8.35
C ASN A 156 -8.99 -3.58 -8.25
N ARG A 157 -8.33 -2.42 -8.20
CA ARG A 157 -8.93 -1.08 -8.29
C ARG A 157 -8.73 -0.43 -9.66
N GLN A 158 -8.33 -1.20 -10.67
CA GLN A 158 -7.95 -0.73 -12.00
C GLN A 158 -6.73 0.21 -11.94
N LYS A 159 -5.74 -0.17 -11.15
CA LYS A 159 -4.49 0.59 -10.97
C LYS A 159 -3.45 0.05 -11.92
N LYS A 160 -3.17 0.83 -12.96
CA LYS A 160 -2.55 0.36 -14.20
C LYS A 160 -1.20 -0.32 -13.97
N GLU A 161 -0.34 0.25 -13.15
CA GLU A 161 1.00 -0.29 -12.92
C GLU A 161 0.91 -1.56 -12.07
N LEU A 162 0.20 -1.52 -10.94
CA LEU A 162 0.00 -2.71 -10.10
C LEU A 162 -0.61 -3.87 -10.90
N MET A 163 -1.65 -3.59 -11.68
CA MET A 163 -2.36 -4.62 -12.44
C MET A 163 -1.54 -5.17 -13.60
N CYS A 164 -0.66 -4.38 -14.23
CA CYS A 164 0.27 -4.91 -15.23
C CYS A 164 1.19 -5.98 -14.64
N PHE A 165 1.76 -5.75 -13.46
CA PHE A 165 2.58 -6.74 -12.79
C PHE A 165 1.76 -7.95 -12.31
N ALA A 166 0.59 -7.71 -11.75
CA ALA A 166 -0.26 -8.77 -11.22
C ALA A 166 -0.79 -9.72 -12.31
N TYR A 167 -1.18 -9.20 -13.47
CA TYR A 167 -1.64 -10.04 -14.59
C TYR A 167 -0.49 -10.67 -15.38
N ASN A 168 0.65 -9.98 -15.54
CA ASN A 168 1.84 -10.61 -16.12
C ASN A 168 2.30 -11.81 -15.28
N ASN A 169 2.14 -11.71 -13.95
CA ASN A 169 2.36 -12.78 -12.99
C ASN A 169 3.69 -13.52 -13.17
N GLU A 170 4.76 -12.75 -13.38
CA GLU A 170 6.10 -13.32 -13.51
C GLU A 170 6.42 -14.15 -12.25
N GLY A 171 6.81 -15.40 -12.46
CA GLY A 171 7.07 -16.35 -11.37
C GLY A 171 5.83 -16.92 -10.66
N GLY A 172 4.60 -16.69 -11.15
CA GLY A 172 3.38 -17.38 -10.71
C GLY A 172 3.00 -17.12 -9.25
N SER A 173 3.31 -15.93 -8.72
CA SER A 173 3.18 -15.60 -7.29
C SER A 173 2.13 -14.54 -6.96
N TRP A 174 1.43 -14.03 -7.98
CA TRP A 174 0.37 -13.04 -7.85
C TRP A 174 -1.01 -13.69 -7.89
N LEU A 175 -1.85 -13.25 -6.95
CA LEU A 175 -3.29 -13.45 -6.96
C LEU A 175 -3.95 -12.09 -7.21
N VAL A 176 -5.00 -12.10 -8.02
CA VAL A 176 -5.83 -10.92 -8.28
C VAL A 176 -7.23 -11.19 -7.77
N ASN A 177 -7.79 -10.25 -7.02
CA ASN A 177 -9.16 -10.28 -6.58
C ASN A 177 -9.82 -8.92 -6.83
N PRO A 178 -11.05 -8.84 -7.36
CA PRO A 178 -11.79 -7.58 -7.42
C PRO A 178 -11.93 -6.93 -6.04
N MET A 179 -12.30 -5.64 -5.99
CA MET A 179 -12.77 -5.08 -4.71
C MET A 179 -14.05 -5.81 -4.27
N PHE A 180 -14.15 -6.12 -2.97
CA PHE A 180 -15.33 -6.79 -2.41
C PHE A 180 -16.56 -5.87 -2.32
N ILE A 181 -16.35 -4.55 -2.35
CA ILE A 181 -17.41 -3.54 -2.35
C ILE A 181 -17.18 -2.63 -3.56
N GLU A 182 -18.22 -2.46 -4.37
CA GLU A 182 -18.23 -1.60 -5.57
C GLU A 182 -17.06 -1.84 -6.54
N PRO A 183 -16.84 -3.09 -7.02
CA PRO A 183 -15.75 -3.38 -7.96
C PRO A 183 -15.80 -2.43 -9.17
N LYS A 184 -14.61 -1.99 -9.59
CA LYS A 184 -14.48 -1.01 -10.67
C LYS A 184 -14.52 -1.68 -12.03
N THR A 185 -15.21 -1.03 -12.97
CA THR A 185 -15.23 -1.46 -14.37
C THR A 185 -13.85 -1.36 -15.00
N SER A 186 -13.48 -2.39 -15.74
CA SER A 186 -12.18 -2.51 -16.38
C SER A 186 -12.13 -1.76 -17.71
N PRO A 187 -10.98 -1.17 -18.07
CA PRO A 187 -10.76 -0.73 -19.45
C PRO A 187 -10.67 -1.93 -20.39
N ALA A 188 -10.79 -1.70 -21.70
CA ALA A 188 -10.64 -2.75 -22.71
C ALA A 188 -9.27 -3.43 -22.66
N ALA A 189 -8.21 -2.67 -22.36
CA ALA A 189 -6.87 -3.17 -22.13
C ALA A 189 -6.09 -2.23 -21.19
N LEU A 190 -5.16 -2.80 -20.44
CA LEU A 190 -4.16 -2.08 -19.64
C LEU A 190 -2.92 -1.84 -20.52
N PRO A 191 -2.49 -0.58 -20.73
CA PRO A 191 -1.41 -0.22 -21.66
C PRO A 191 0.00 -0.49 -21.08
N CYS A 192 0.25 -1.74 -20.67
CA CYS A 192 1.46 -2.20 -20.00
C CYS A 192 2.72 -2.03 -20.85
N SER A 193 2.59 -2.23 -22.16
CA SER A 193 3.69 -2.15 -23.11
C SER A 193 4.07 -0.71 -23.49
N THR A 194 3.32 0.30 -23.03
CA THR A 194 3.50 1.69 -23.46
C THR A 194 3.54 2.70 -22.32
N THR A 195 2.50 2.80 -21.49
CA THR A 195 2.32 3.96 -20.59
C THR A 195 1.80 3.62 -19.19
N ALA A 196 1.66 2.34 -18.85
CA ALA A 196 1.15 1.94 -17.55
C ALA A 196 2.07 2.36 -16.40
N CYS A 197 3.38 2.12 -16.51
CA CYS A 197 4.35 2.49 -15.49
C CYS A 197 4.77 3.96 -15.61
N LYS A 198 5.39 4.51 -14.56
CA LYS A 198 5.91 5.89 -14.58
C LYS A 198 7.43 5.91 -14.56
N ALA A 199 8.01 6.80 -15.37
CA ALA A 199 9.41 7.17 -15.28
C ALA A 199 9.65 8.09 -14.08
N ALA A 200 10.91 8.28 -13.70
CA ALA A 200 11.29 9.24 -12.64
C ALA A 200 10.81 10.67 -12.94
N SER A 201 10.65 11.03 -14.22
CA SER A 201 10.06 12.30 -14.65
C SER A 201 8.53 12.39 -14.47
N GLY A 202 7.88 11.30 -14.06
CA GLY A 202 6.42 11.17 -13.99
C GLY A 202 5.75 10.81 -15.33
N ALA A 203 6.50 10.80 -16.43
CA ALA A 203 5.99 10.41 -17.75
C ALA A 203 5.60 8.93 -17.77
N GLY A 204 4.55 8.59 -18.54
CA GLY A 204 4.18 7.20 -18.77
C GLY A 204 5.26 6.47 -19.57
N GLN A 205 5.56 5.23 -19.18
CA GLN A 205 6.52 4.35 -19.84
C GLN A 205 6.06 2.88 -19.79
N PRO A 206 6.66 2.00 -20.61
CA PRO A 206 6.39 0.57 -20.55
C PRO A 206 6.75 0.00 -19.17
N CYS A 207 5.94 -0.92 -18.68
CA CYS A 207 6.28 -1.71 -17.51
C CYS A 207 7.28 -2.81 -17.89
N ARG A 208 8.21 -3.08 -16.97
CA ARG A 208 9.22 -4.13 -17.14
C ARG A 208 9.15 -5.11 -15.98
N ASP A 209 9.08 -6.39 -16.30
CA ASP A 209 9.06 -7.48 -15.31
C ASP A 209 10.40 -7.61 -14.56
N GLU A 210 10.46 -8.55 -13.63
CA GLU A 210 11.66 -8.87 -12.84
C GLU A 210 12.83 -9.36 -13.72
N ALA A 211 12.57 -9.88 -14.91
CA ALA A 211 13.58 -10.30 -15.89
C ALA A 211 14.02 -9.16 -16.84
N GLY A 212 13.37 -7.98 -16.74
CA GLY A 212 13.64 -6.80 -17.55
C GLY A 212 12.87 -6.74 -18.88
N ASN A 213 12.02 -7.72 -19.17
CA ASN A 213 11.22 -7.76 -20.40
C ASN A 213 10.06 -6.77 -20.31
N ILE A 214 9.66 -6.22 -21.46
CA ILE A 214 8.46 -5.37 -21.53
C ILE A 214 7.23 -6.25 -21.31
N ILE A 215 6.37 -5.83 -20.39
CA ILE A 215 5.10 -6.51 -20.12
C ILE A 215 4.11 -6.20 -21.26
N PRO A 216 3.58 -7.21 -21.97
CA PRO A 216 2.52 -7.00 -22.97
C PRO A 216 1.28 -6.38 -22.35
N ASP A 217 0.48 -5.67 -23.15
CA ASP A 217 -0.81 -5.15 -22.69
C ASP A 217 -1.70 -6.26 -22.12
N GLN A 218 -2.30 -5.98 -20.97
CA GLN A 218 -3.05 -6.97 -20.20
C GLN A 218 -4.55 -6.71 -20.34
N ILE A 219 -5.34 -7.79 -20.32
CA ILE A 219 -6.80 -7.70 -20.24
C ILE A 219 -7.20 -8.10 -18.83
N ASP A 220 -8.11 -7.32 -18.24
CA ASP A 220 -8.67 -7.69 -16.96
C ASP A 220 -9.47 -9.00 -17.10
N SER A 221 -8.97 -10.05 -16.45
CA SER A 221 -9.57 -11.38 -16.41
C SER A 221 -10.21 -11.70 -15.06
N ALA A 222 -10.15 -10.77 -14.10
CA ALA A 222 -10.80 -10.93 -12.81
C ALA A 222 -12.31 -10.75 -13.02
N LEU A 223 -13.03 -11.87 -13.06
CA LEU A 223 -14.49 -11.87 -13.16
C LEU A 223 -15.08 -11.15 -11.92
N PRO A 224 -16.10 -10.30 -12.09
CA PRO A 224 -16.86 -9.74 -10.98
C PRO A 224 -17.63 -10.82 -10.19
#